data_AF-A0A915TZW3-F1
#
_entry.id   AF-A0A915TZW3-F1
#
_cell.length_a   1.000
_cell.length_b   1.000
_cell.length_c   1.000
_cell.angle_alpha   90.00
_cell.angle_beta   90.00
_cell.angle_gamma   90.00
#
_symmetry.space_group_name_H-M   'P 1'
#
loop_
_entity.id
_entity.type
_entity.pdbx_description
1 polymer ?
#
loop_
_entity_poly.entity_id
_entity_poly.type
_entity_poly.pdbx_seq_one_letter_code
_entity_poly.pdbx_strand_id
1 'polypeptide(L)'
;MAPHIQAAFQTVVERGLADKIRTWDGCFNVRHMRGAGQWSTHSWGIAFDLDAPWNRFGQRNFAMDEEVAACFEEAGFVWGGRWNRPDGITSVRL
;
A
#
# COMPACT_ATOMS: atom_id res chain seq x y z
N MET A 1 -8.25 -9.88 -2.40
CA MET A 1 -6.84 -9.42 -2.33
C MET A 1 -5.92 -10.21 -3.26
N ALA A 2 -5.79 -11.55 -3.15
CA ALA A 2 -4.74 -12.31 -3.87
C ALA A 2 -4.74 -12.19 -5.42
N PRO A 3 -5.87 -12.26 -6.15
CA PRO A 3 -5.83 -12.09 -7.61
C PRO A 3 -5.39 -10.69 -8.04
N HIS A 4 -5.86 -9.66 -7.34
CA HIS A 4 -5.51 -8.27 -7.60
C HIS A 4 -4.03 -8.02 -7.32
N ILE A 5 -3.47 -8.59 -6.24
CA ILE A 5 -2.06 -8.35 -5.89
C ILE A 5 -1.12 -8.98 -6.91
N GLN A 6 -1.47 -10.17 -7.39
CA GLN A 6 -0.72 -10.82 -8.45
C GLN A 6 -0.75 -10.00 -9.75
N ALA A 7 -1.94 -9.49 -10.13
CA ALA A 7 -2.06 -8.61 -11.30
C ALA A 7 -1.22 -7.34 -11.15
N ALA A 8 -1.25 -6.67 -9.99
CA ALA A 8 -0.46 -5.47 -9.77
C ALA A 8 1.05 -5.73 -9.87
N PHE A 9 1.55 -6.77 -9.20
CA PHE A 9 2.97 -7.12 -9.27
C PHE A 9 3.41 -7.57 -10.67
N GLN A 10 2.53 -8.26 -11.40
CA GLN A 10 2.79 -8.59 -12.81
C GLN A 10 2.96 -7.30 -13.64
N THR A 11 2.07 -6.33 -13.50
CA THR A 11 2.18 -5.02 -14.16
C THR A 11 3.47 -4.29 -13.77
N VAL A 12 3.86 -4.31 -12.49
CA VAL A 12 5.13 -3.73 -12.02
C VAL A 12 6.34 -4.35 -12.73
N VAL A 13 6.36 -5.68 -12.86
CA VAL A 13 7.44 -6.40 -13.55
C VAL A 13 7.45 -6.08 -15.04
N GLU A 14 6.28 -6.09 -15.69
CA GLU A 14 6.13 -5.78 -17.12
C GLU A 14 6.59 -4.36 -17.47
N ARG A 15 6.39 -3.40 -16.55
CA ARG A 15 6.85 -2.01 -16.71
C ARG A 15 8.31 -1.80 -16.31
N GLY A 16 9.00 -2.82 -15.80
CA GLY A 16 10.39 -2.72 -15.38
C GLY A 16 10.59 -1.88 -14.11
N LEU A 17 9.58 -1.82 -13.23
CA LEU A 17 9.57 -0.99 -12.02
C LEU A 17 9.95 -1.76 -10.75
N ALA A 18 10.39 -3.02 -10.88
CA ALA A 18 10.66 -3.89 -9.73
C ALA A 18 11.73 -3.33 -8.79
N ASP A 19 12.70 -2.56 -9.31
CA ASP A 19 13.76 -1.90 -8.55
C ASP A 19 13.27 -0.70 -7.72
N LYS A 20 12.05 -0.22 -7.99
CA LYS A 20 11.43 0.89 -7.25
C LYS A 20 10.85 0.45 -5.90
N ILE A 21 10.58 -0.85 -5.73
CA ILE A 21 10.06 -1.42 -4.49
C ILE A 21 11.25 -1.96 -3.67
N ARG A 22 11.44 -1.42 -2.47
CA ARG A 22 12.55 -1.76 -1.58
C ARG A 22 12.14 -2.86 -0.59
N THR A 23 10.94 -2.75 -0.03
CA THR A 23 10.47 -3.65 1.02
C THR A 23 9.01 -4.03 0.87
N TRP A 24 8.73 -5.29 1.20
CA TRP A 24 7.39 -5.78 1.52
C TRP A 24 7.27 -5.83 3.05
N ASP A 25 6.43 -4.97 3.62
CA ASP A 25 6.35 -4.75 5.06
C ASP A 25 5.15 -5.45 5.71
N GLY A 26 4.40 -6.25 4.92
CA GLY A 26 3.39 -7.18 5.40
C GLY A 26 1.96 -6.85 4.93
N CYS A 27 1.04 -7.80 5.13
CA CYS A 27 -0.37 -7.67 4.76
C CYS A 27 -1.36 -8.14 5.84
N PHE A 28 -0.86 -8.64 6.98
CA PHE A 28 -1.68 -9.16 8.06
C PHE A 28 -1.10 -8.79 9.43
N ASN A 29 -1.91 -8.13 10.25
CA ASN A 29 -1.58 -7.77 11.62
C ASN A 29 -2.87 -7.48 12.40
N VAL A 30 -3.20 -8.34 13.37
CA VAL A 30 -4.40 -8.18 14.21
C VAL A 30 -4.12 -7.13 15.28
N ARG A 31 -4.63 -5.92 15.07
CA ARG A 31 -4.44 -4.79 15.97
C ARG A 31 -5.53 -3.73 15.79
N HIS A 32 -5.75 -2.95 16.83
CA HIS A 32 -6.49 -1.70 16.70
C HIS A 32 -5.66 -0.63 15.94
N MET A 33 -6.36 0.30 15.32
CA MET A 33 -5.76 1.51 14.74
C MET A 33 -5.16 2.38 15.84
N ARG A 34 -4.00 3.01 15.58
CA ARG A 34 -3.38 3.91 16.55
C ARG A 34 -4.26 5.14 16.75
N GLY A 35 -4.66 5.40 17.99
CA GLY A 35 -5.49 6.57 18.34
C GLY A 35 -6.97 6.43 17.95
N ALA A 36 -7.43 5.22 17.59
CA ALA A 36 -8.83 4.95 17.29
C ALA A 36 -9.26 3.57 17.83
N GLY A 37 -10.56 3.41 18.11
CA GLY A 37 -11.11 2.16 18.65
C GLY A 37 -11.36 1.08 17.60
N GLN A 38 -11.23 1.39 16.31
CA GLN A 38 -11.53 0.47 15.21
C GLN A 38 -10.35 -0.49 14.94
N TRP A 39 -10.68 -1.67 14.39
CA TRP A 39 -9.70 -2.63 13.89
C TRP A 39 -8.98 -2.10 12.65
N SER A 40 -7.69 -2.37 12.53
CA SER A 40 -6.92 -2.02 11.33
C SER A 40 -7.39 -2.85 10.13
N THR A 41 -7.29 -2.30 8.92
CA THR A 41 -7.49 -3.04 7.66
C THR A 41 -6.55 -4.24 7.53
N HIS A 42 -5.34 -4.16 8.10
CA HIS A 42 -4.42 -5.28 8.21
C HIS A 42 -4.95 -6.43 9.06
N SER A 43 -5.91 -6.19 9.95
CA SER A 43 -6.54 -7.25 10.75
C SER A 43 -7.49 -8.12 9.91
N TRP A 44 -7.90 -7.64 8.74
CA TRP A 44 -8.82 -8.32 7.83
C TRP A 44 -8.11 -8.89 6.58
N GLY A 45 -6.80 -8.69 6.43
CA GLY A 45 -6.05 -9.17 5.26
C GLY A 45 -6.48 -8.51 3.96
N ILE A 46 -6.83 -7.22 4.01
CA ILE A 46 -7.29 -6.43 2.85
C ILE A 46 -6.39 -5.22 2.56
N ALA A 47 -5.26 -5.10 3.25
CA ALA A 47 -4.27 -4.03 3.06
C ALA A 47 -2.85 -4.61 3.12
N PHE A 48 -1.89 -3.89 2.57
CA PHE A 48 -0.48 -4.27 2.63
C PHE A 48 0.43 -3.05 2.56
N ASP A 49 1.65 -3.21 3.07
CA ASP A 49 2.62 -2.13 3.16
C ASP A 49 3.81 -2.39 2.22
N LEU A 50 4.17 -1.37 1.44
CA LEU A 50 5.41 -1.31 0.67
C LEU A 50 6.23 -0.11 1.12
N ASP A 51 7.54 -0.29 1.22
CA ASP A 51 8.49 0.77 1.59
C ASP A 51 8.07 1.51 2.87
N ALA A 52 7.47 0.81 3.83
CA ALA A 52 6.89 1.39 5.05
C ALA A 52 7.88 2.28 5.84
N PRO A 53 9.20 1.97 5.93
CA PRO A 53 10.15 2.87 6.58
C PRO A 53 10.22 4.27 5.95
N TRP A 54 9.92 4.40 4.66
CA TRP A 54 9.96 5.64 3.87
C TRP A 54 8.59 6.26 3.57
N ASN A 55 7.52 5.55 3.92
CA ASN A 55 6.14 5.95 3.64
C ASN A 55 5.29 6.03 4.92
N ARG A 56 5.91 6.40 6.04
CA ARG A 56 5.28 6.32 7.36
C ARG A 56 4.10 7.29 7.46
N PHE A 57 3.07 6.84 8.20
CA PHE A 57 1.94 7.68 8.57
C PHE A 57 2.39 9.05 9.14
N GLY A 58 1.85 10.12 8.58
CA GLY A 58 2.13 11.50 9.00
C GLY A 58 3.38 12.14 8.37
N GLN A 59 4.11 11.43 7.51
CA GLN A 59 5.14 12.05 6.66
C GLN A 59 4.47 12.88 5.55
N ARG A 60 5.14 13.94 5.10
CA ARG A 60 4.65 14.83 4.02
C ARG A 60 5.24 14.49 2.65
N ASN A 61 6.40 13.82 2.63
CA ASN A 61 7.14 13.47 1.42
C ASN A 61 7.26 11.95 1.38
N PHE A 62 6.30 11.28 0.76
CA PHE A 62 6.36 9.84 0.53
C PHE A 62 7.41 9.55 -0.53
N ALA A 63 8.08 8.41 -0.38
CA ALA A 63 9.05 7.92 -1.35
C ALA A 63 8.47 6.82 -2.24
N MET A 64 7.16 6.55 -2.16
CA MET A 64 6.47 5.66 -3.09
C MET A 64 6.58 6.22 -4.51
N ASP A 65 7.01 5.37 -5.44
CA ASP A 65 7.04 5.69 -6.85
C ASP A 65 5.60 5.76 -7.41
N GLU A 66 5.27 6.85 -8.12
CA GLU A 66 3.90 7.07 -8.60
C GLU A 66 3.47 6.06 -9.67
N GLU A 67 4.39 5.54 -10.47
CA GLU A 67 4.06 4.53 -11.48
C GLU A 67 3.82 3.18 -10.83
N VAL A 68 4.57 2.85 -9.76
CA VAL A 68 4.28 1.69 -8.92
C VAL A 68 2.88 1.81 -8.33
N ALA A 69 2.55 2.95 -7.70
CA ALA A 69 1.22 3.18 -7.13
C ALA A 69 0.11 3.02 -8.19
N ALA A 70 0.32 3.55 -9.40
CA ALA A 70 -0.61 3.41 -10.51
C ALA A 70 -0.84 1.93 -10.92
N CYS A 71 0.20 1.08 -10.93
CA CYS A 71 0.05 -0.35 -11.21
C CYS A 71 -0.91 -1.04 -10.24
N PHE A 72 -0.82 -0.69 -8.95
CA PHE A 72 -1.75 -1.21 -7.94
C PHE A 72 -3.16 -0.64 -8.14
N GLU A 73 -3.29 0.65 -8.44
CA GLU A 73 -4.60 1.27 -8.68
C GLU A 73 -5.33 0.69 -9.89
N GLU A 74 -4.61 0.41 -10.98
CA GLU A 74 -5.14 -0.29 -12.15
C GLU A 74 -5.64 -1.70 -11.80
N ALA A 75 -5.01 -2.37 -10.83
CA ALA A 75 -5.46 -3.66 -10.33
C ALA A 75 -6.63 -3.56 -9.32
N GLY A 76 -7.18 -2.36 -9.10
CA GLY A 76 -8.32 -2.12 -8.21
C GLY A 76 -7.93 -1.78 -6.77
N PHE A 77 -6.66 -1.44 -6.53
CA PHE A 77 -6.21 -0.95 -5.24
C PHE A 77 -6.40 0.57 -5.09
N VAL A 78 -6.34 1.07 -3.86
CA VAL A 78 -6.34 2.50 -3.55
C VAL A 78 -5.06 2.82 -2.79
N TRP A 79 -4.32 3.83 -3.24
CA TRP A 79 -3.14 4.29 -2.51
C TRP A 79 -3.48 5.45 -1.57
N GLY A 80 -3.12 5.31 -0.29
CA GLY A 80 -3.39 6.32 0.74
C GLY A 80 -2.67 7.65 0.53
N GLY A 81 -1.61 7.68 -0.30
CA GLY A 81 -0.88 8.89 -0.66
C GLY A 81 -1.76 9.93 -1.38
N ARG A 82 -2.89 9.50 -1.96
CA ARG A 82 -3.86 10.38 -2.62
C ARG A 82 -4.91 10.98 -1.66
N TRP A 83 -4.91 10.64 -0.39
CA TRP A 83 -5.93 11.12 0.55
C TRP A 83 -5.69 12.56 1.01
N ASN A 84 -6.77 13.27 1.38
CA ASN A 84 -6.68 14.65 1.91
C ASN A 84 -5.83 14.74 3.20
N ARG A 85 -5.77 13.63 3.96
CA ARG A 85 -4.78 13.42 5.01
C ARG A 85 -3.90 12.24 4.57
N PRO A 86 -2.80 12.51 3.87
CA PRO A 86 -2.08 11.45 3.18
C PRO A 86 -1.54 10.39 4.13
N ASP A 87 -1.66 9.14 3.72
CA ASP A 87 -1.03 7.98 4.35
C ASP A 87 -0.19 7.27 3.30
N GLY A 88 1.14 7.29 3.43
CA GLY A 88 2.04 6.77 2.39
C GLY A 88 1.91 5.27 2.18
N ILE A 89 1.27 4.60 3.12
CA ILE A 89 1.03 3.17 3.14
C ILE A 89 -0.19 2.82 2.27
N THR A 90 -0.03 1.78 1.44
CA THR A 90 -1.06 1.29 0.52
C THR A 90 -2.20 0.58 1.26
N SER A 91 -3.16 1.35 1.76
CA SER A 91 -4.40 0.79 2.30
C SER A 91 -5.50 0.77 1.25
N VAL A 92 -5.95 -0.43 0.88
CA VAL A 92 -6.93 -0.61 -0.17
C VAL A 92 -8.28 -0.96 0.44
N ARG A 93 -9.30 -0.26 -0.06
CA ARG A 93 -10.70 -0.64 0.04
C ARG A 93 -11.08 -1.36 -1.26
N LEU A 94 -11.54 -2.61 -1.17
CA LEU A 94 -12.41 -3.19 -2.21
C LEU A 94 -13.80 -2.55 -2.08
#